data_AF-A0A958Q7A1-F1
#
_entry.id   AF-A0A958Q7A1-F1
#
_cell.length_a   1.000
_cell.length_b   1.000
_cell.length_c   1.000
_cell.angle_alpha   90.00
_cell.angle_beta   90.00
_cell.angle_gamma   90.00
#
_symmetry.space_group_name_H-M   'P 1'
#
loop_
_entity.id
_entity.type
_entity.pdbx_description
1 polymer ?
#
loop_
_entity_poly.entity_id
_entity_poly.type
_entity_poly.pdbx_seq_one_letter_code
_entity_poly.pdbx_strand_id
1 'polypeptide(L)'
;GGSIADSYASGLIAGHEYVGGLVGYSTRAIDRSAARVSITVIRSEESNAQEFGGLVGRNAGRITSSFAESSFQFFGTGLPVTNLGGLVGYHSSKRIETSYAIADMSQITSDTIEAEKVGCFIGQSTIPNRGYNDVVGSYCVGDVPSGAYAFAGTNRLGGHELYGQSNLYDSDVEWNNSDPIALGVPTGVFSSEDLLSSLDPIWYFLTHLTYEVSSTGYPTLRDNQFD
;
A
#
# COMPACT_ATOMS: atom_id res chain seq x y z
N GLY A 1 13.51 -16.92 -16.29
CA GLY A 1 13.24 -15.62 -15.63
C GLY A 1 11.87 -15.68 -15.01
N GLY A 2 11.79 -15.61 -13.68
CA GLY A 2 10.60 -15.97 -12.91
C GLY A 2 9.73 -14.78 -12.46
N SER A 3 8.47 -15.08 -12.17
CA SER A 3 7.60 -14.27 -11.31
C SER A 3 8.00 -14.45 -9.85
N ILE A 4 7.57 -13.53 -8.99
CA ILE A 4 7.60 -13.72 -7.53
C ILE A 4 6.24 -14.30 -7.15
N ALA A 5 6.22 -15.46 -6.51
CA ALA A 5 4.98 -16.12 -6.12
C ALA A 5 5.15 -16.81 -4.77
N ASP A 6 4.06 -16.90 -4.00
CA ASP A 6 4.00 -17.67 -2.75
C ASP A 6 5.17 -17.34 -1.80
N SER A 7 5.48 -16.04 -1.71
CA SER A 7 6.68 -15.53 -1.06
C SER A 7 6.32 -14.66 0.14
N TYR A 8 7.14 -14.71 1.18
CA TYR A 8 6.97 -13.92 2.38
C TYR A 8 8.27 -13.24 2.79
N ALA A 9 8.17 -11.98 3.20
CA ALA A 9 9.26 -11.23 3.79
C ALA A 9 8.82 -10.58 5.11
N SER A 10 9.72 -10.55 6.09
CA SER A 10 9.53 -9.76 7.30
C SER A 10 10.84 -9.19 7.82
N GLY A 11 10.75 -8.11 8.58
CA GLY A 11 11.90 -7.51 9.26
C GLY A 11 12.01 -5.99 9.08
N LEU A 12 13.17 -5.47 9.46
CA LEU A 12 13.52 -4.06 9.37
C LEU A 12 14.28 -3.78 8.07
N ILE A 13 13.83 -2.75 7.34
CA ILE A 13 14.45 -2.31 6.08
C ILE A 13 14.78 -0.84 6.22
N ALA A 14 15.98 -0.42 5.80
CA ALA A 14 16.36 0.98 5.75
C ALA A 14 16.87 1.32 4.35
N GLY A 15 16.43 2.45 3.79
CA GLY A 15 16.82 2.83 2.45
C GLY A 15 16.37 4.23 2.03
N HIS A 16 16.88 4.66 0.88
CA HIS A 16 16.63 5.99 0.31
C HIS A 16 15.77 5.93 -0.96
N GLU A 17 15.88 4.87 -1.76
CA GLU A 17 15.24 4.76 -3.07
C GLU A 17 14.85 3.32 -3.37
N TYR A 18 13.71 3.09 -4.04
CA TYR A 18 13.22 1.78 -4.47
C TYR A 18 13.15 0.78 -3.30
N VAL A 19 12.41 1.12 -2.25
CA VAL A 19 12.34 0.31 -1.04
C VAL A 19 11.00 -0.41 -0.99
N GLY A 20 11.04 -1.74 -1.09
CA GLY A 20 9.87 -2.60 -0.96
C GLY A 20 10.12 -3.70 0.05
N GLY A 21 9.11 -4.07 0.84
CA GLY A 21 9.23 -5.16 1.81
C GLY A 21 9.64 -6.50 1.18
N LEU A 22 9.15 -6.77 -0.03
CA LEU A 22 9.51 -7.95 -0.80
C LEU A 22 10.49 -7.63 -1.94
N VAL A 23 10.28 -6.53 -2.65
CA VAL A 23 11.10 -6.16 -3.81
C VAL A 23 11.16 -4.66 -4.04
N GLY A 24 12.37 -4.13 -4.25
CA GLY A 24 12.57 -2.70 -4.51
C GLY A 24 11.98 -2.23 -5.84
N TYR A 25 12.27 -2.94 -6.94
CA TYR A 25 11.71 -2.66 -8.26
C TYR A 25 11.28 -3.95 -8.96
N SER A 26 10.00 -4.06 -9.30
CA SER A 26 9.46 -5.19 -10.06
C SER A 26 8.90 -4.77 -11.42
N THR A 27 9.32 -5.48 -12.46
CA THR A 27 8.70 -5.45 -13.80
C THR A 27 7.93 -6.74 -14.12
N ARG A 28 7.81 -7.63 -13.13
CA ARG A 28 7.28 -8.99 -13.27
C ARG A 28 6.08 -9.19 -12.37
N ALA A 29 5.33 -10.26 -12.62
CA ALA A 29 4.17 -10.57 -11.80
C ALA A 29 4.61 -10.92 -10.37
N ILE A 30 3.87 -10.37 -9.41
CA ILE A 30 3.89 -10.74 -8.00
C ILE A 30 2.52 -11.31 -7.70
N ASP A 31 2.50 -12.55 -7.24
CA ASP A 31 1.27 -13.29 -6.99
C ASP A 31 1.36 -13.93 -5.62
N ARG A 32 0.27 -13.91 -4.86
CA ARG A 32 0.19 -14.66 -3.61
C ARG A 32 1.34 -14.41 -2.63
N SER A 33 1.76 -13.16 -2.51
CA SER A 33 2.95 -12.80 -1.74
C SER A 33 2.64 -11.78 -0.67
N ALA A 34 3.38 -11.84 0.43
CA ALA A 34 3.15 -11.00 1.59
C ALA A 34 4.44 -10.38 2.14
N ALA A 35 4.31 -9.20 2.74
CA ALA A 35 5.39 -8.56 3.47
C ALA A 35 4.89 -8.02 4.81
N ARG A 36 5.66 -8.21 5.89
CA ARG A 36 5.43 -7.60 7.20
C ARG A 36 6.69 -6.88 7.67
N VAL A 37 6.80 -5.59 7.37
CA VAL A 37 8.06 -4.86 7.44
C VAL A 37 7.96 -3.54 8.17
N SER A 38 9.03 -3.17 8.87
CA SER A 38 9.23 -1.80 9.34
C SER A 38 10.23 -1.13 8.41
N ILE A 39 9.84 0.00 7.82
CA ILE A 39 10.64 0.70 6.82
C ILE A 39 11.15 2.01 7.43
N THR A 40 12.48 2.13 7.52
CA THR A 40 13.18 3.38 7.84
C THR A 40 13.54 4.10 6.54
N VAL A 41 12.86 5.21 6.29
CA VAL A 41 13.13 6.12 5.18
C VAL A 41 14.32 7.01 5.53
N ILE A 42 15.42 6.87 4.80
CA ILE A 42 16.63 7.68 4.96
C ILE A 42 16.49 8.92 4.08
N ARG A 43 16.36 10.10 4.70
CA ARG A 43 16.25 11.39 4.01
C ARG A 43 17.63 12.01 3.77
N SER A 44 17.70 12.86 2.75
CA SER A 44 18.91 13.58 2.34
C SER A 44 18.54 14.99 1.87
N GLU A 45 19.48 15.93 1.99
CA GLU A 45 19.38 17.29 1.44
C GLU A 45 19.68 17.32 -0.07
N GLU A 46 20.35 16.29 -0.60
CA GLU A 46 20.81 16.24 -2.00
C GLU A 46 19.74 15.73 -2.97
N SER A 47 18.86 14.84 -2.52
CA SER A 47 17.83 14.20 -3.33
C SER A 47 16.62 13.78 -2.51
N ASN A 48 15.44 13.78 -3.12
CA ASN A 48 14.24 13.22 -2.53
C ASN A 48 14.42 11.72 -2.33
N ALA A 49 14.17 11.24 -1.11
CA ALA A 49 13.94 9.83 -0.92
C ALA A 49 12.64 9.44 -1.64
N GLN A 50 12.61 8.35 -2.38
CA GLN A 50 11.47 8.04 -3.24
C GLN A 50 11.14 6.55 -3.38
N GLU A 51 9.85 6.30 -3.62
CA GLU A 51 9.30 5.01 -4.05
C GLU A 51 9.42 3.93 -2.97
N PHE A 52 8.64 4.15 -1.91
CA PHE A 52 8.57 3.29 -0.74
C PHE A 52 7.23 2.56 -0.71
N GLY A 53 7.25 1.23 -0.69
CA GLY A 53 6.06 0.41 -0.57
C GLY A 53 6.20 -0.70 0.46
N GLY A 54 5.13 -1.02 1.18
CA GLY A 54 5.16 -2.15 2.11
C GLY A 54 5.45 -3.48 1.40
N LEU A 55 4.96 -3.70 0.17
CA LEU A 55 5.32 -4.86 -0.66
C LEU A 55 6.39 -4.50 -1.70
N VAL A 56 6.17 -3.41 -2.45
CA VAL A 56 6.99 -3.05 -3.61
C VAL A 56 7.32 -1.57 -3.64
N GLY A 57 8.60 -1.20 -3.77
CA GLY A 57 8.97 0.21 -3.97
C GLY A 57 8.42 0.76 -5.28
N ARG A 58 8.86 0.17 -6.40
CA ARG A 58 8.38 0.46 -7.75
C ARG A 58 7.77 -0.74 -8.44
N ASN A 59 6.56 -0.59 -8.94
CA ASN A 59 5.85 -1.65 -9.65
C ASN A 59 5.48 -1.26 -11.09
N ALA A 60 6.07 -1.99 -12.05
CA ALA A 60 5.66 -2.06 -13.45
C ALA A 60 5.12 -3.45 -13.83
N GLY A 61 4.96 -4.35 -12.85
CA GLY A 61 4.38 -5.67 -12.98
C GLY A 61 2.93 -5.75 -12.53
N ARG A 62 2.30 -6.93 -12.69
CA ARG A 62 0.97 -7.21 -12.13
C ARG A 62 1.16 -7.61 -10.66
N ILE A 63 0.30 -7.13 -9.77
CA ILE A 63 0.23 -7.61 -8.39
C ILE A 63 -1.13 -8.25 -8.18
N THR A 64 -1.18 -9.43 -7.59
CA THR A 64 -2.44 -10.12 -7.37
C THR A 64 -2.41 -10.85 -6.06
N SER A 65 -3.53 -10.82 -5.34
CA SER A 65 -3.69 -11.67 -4.16
C SER A 65 -2.54 -11.47 -3.18
N SER A 66 -2.12 -10.22 -2.96
CA SER A 66 -0.90 -9.92 -2.20
C SER A 66 -1.16 -8.94 -1.07
N PHE A 67 -0.33 -9.01 -0.03
CA PHE A 67 -0.56 -8.31 1.22
C PHE A 67 0.71 -7.55 1.68
N ALA A 68 0.52 -6.38 2.27
CA ALA A 68 1.56 -5.72 3.04
C ALA A 68 1.03 -5.26 4.40
N GLU A 69 1.78 -5.52 5.47
CA GLU A 69 1.69 -4.80 6.74
C GLU A 69 2.99 -4.04 6.91
N SER A 70 2.88 -2.71 6.95
CA SER A 70 4.04 -1.83 6.94
C SER A 70 3.90 -0.72 7.97
N SER A 71 5.01 -0.35 8.58
CA SER A 71 5.15 0.88 9.36
C SER A 71 6.31 1.71 8.84
N PHE A 72 6.15 3.03 8.87
CA PHE A 72 7.14 3.96 8.33
C PHE A 72 7.75 4.83 9.42
N GLN A 73 9.07 4.94 9.39
CA GLN A 73 9.84 5.87 10.23
C GLN A 73 10.76 6.70 9.34
N PHE A 74 10.99 7.95 9.71
CA PHE A 74 11.80 8.88 8.92
C PHE A 74 13.07 9.24 9.70
N PHE A 75 14.23 9.03 9.07
CA PHE A 75 15.52 9.35 9.65
C PHE A 75 16.24 10.41 8.80
N GLY A 76 16.87 11.37 9.48
CA GLY A 76 17.58 12.48 8.85
C GLY A 76 16.67 13.66 8.49
N THR A 77 17.31 14.74 8.05
CA THR A 77 16.67 15.94 7.52
C THR A 77 16.83 16.00 6.00
N GLY A 78 16.06 16.85 5.34
CA GLY A 78 16.25 17.15 3.93
C GLY A 78 14.97 17.18 3.14
N LEU A 79 15.05 16.82 1.87
CA LEU A 79 13.95 16.97 0.94
C LEU A 79 12.75 16.08 1.33
N PRO A 80 11.52 16.45 0.93
CA PRO A 80 10.34 15.64 1.19
C PRO A 80 10.42 14.28 0.50
N VAL A 81 9.84 13.27 1.14
CA VAL A 81 9.73 11.92 0.58
C VAL A 81 8.63 11.91 -0.47
N THR A 82 8.88 11.19 -1.56
CA THR A 82 7.89 11.05 -2.65
C THR A 82 7.51 9.58 -2.85
N ASN A 83 6.27 9.34 -3.25
CA ASN A 83 5.76 8.01 -3.62
C ASN A 83 5.82 7.01 -2.45
N LEU A 84 5.11 7.32 -1.37
CA LEU A 84 4.98 6.46 -0.19
C LEU A 84 3.63 5.75 -0.20
N GLY A 85 3.64 4.42 -0.34
CA GLY A 85 2.44 3.60 -0.40
C GLY A 85 2.45 2.46 0.61
N GLY A 86 1.29 2.11 1.17
CA GLY A 86 1.20 0.91 2.02
C GLY A 86 1.48 -0.39 1.28
N LEU A 87 0.99 -0.55 0.05
CA LEU A 87 1.34 -1.69 -0.80
C LEU A 87 2.49 -1.35 -1.77
N VAL A 88 2.33 -0.26 -2.52
CA VAL A 88 3.23 0.12 -3.62
C VAL A 88 3.61 1.59 -3.55
N GLY A 89 4.90 1.90 -3.58
CA GLY A 89 5.36 3.29 -3.63
C GLY A 89 4.96 3.98 -4.93
N TYR A 90 5.49 3.49 -6.05
CA TYR A 90 5.20 4.01 -7.40
C TYR A 90 4.70 2.92 -8.34
N HIS A 91 3.59 3.19 -9.02
CA HIS A 91 2.92 2.26 -9.91
C HIS A 91 2.77 2.83 -11.33
N SER A 92 3.19 2.08 -12.36
CA SER A 92 3.26 2.65 -13.72
C SER A 92 2.82 1.76 -14.86
N SER A 93 2.29 0.55 -14.62
CA SER A 93 1.94 -0.32 -15.75
C SER A 93 0.73 -1.22 -15.62
N LYS A 94 0.78 -2.30 -14.83
CA LYS A 94 -0.19 -3.40 -14.90
C LYS A 94 -1.03 -3.46 -13.64
N ARG A 95 -2.22 -4.07 -13.73
CA ARG A 95 -3.20 -4.13 -12.64
C ARG A 95 -2.66 -4.62 -11.30
N ILE A 96 -3.28 -4.07 -10.25
CA ILE A 96 -3.23 -4.56 -8.88
C ILE A 96 -4.63 -5.11 -8.55
N GLU A 97 -4.73 -6.38 -8.20
CA GLU A 97 -6.02 -7.06 -8.04
C GLU A 97 -6.04 -7.82 -6.71
N THR A 98 -7.15 -7.74 -5.99
CA THR A 98 -7.40 -8.53 -4.77
C THR A 98 -6.24 -8.44 -3.78
N SER A 99 -5.73 -7.23 -3.55
CA SER A 99 -4.54 -7.01 -2.74
C SER A 99 -4.83 -6.06 -1.58
N TYR A 100 -4.04 -6.14 -0.52
CA TYR A 100 -4.35 -5.50 0.74
C TYR A 100 -3.14 -4.82 1.37
N ALA A 101 -3.34 -3.65 1.98
CA ALA A 101 -2.31 -2.95 2.73
C ALA A 101 -2.80 -2.56 4.13
N ILE A 102 -1.96 -2.80 5.14
CA ILE A 102 -1.99 -2.13 6.43
C ILE A 102 -0.78 -1.21 6.46
N ALA A 103 -1.00 0.07 6.65
CA ALA A 103 0.07 1.06 6.66
C ALA A 103 -0.04 1.97 7.88
N ASP A 104 0.84 1.77 8.85
CA ASP A 104 1.07 2.75 9.91
C ASP A 104 1.93 3.89 9.37
N MET A 105 1.27 5.02 9.14
CA MET A 105 1.84 6.26 8.64
C MET A 105 1.76 7.40 9.67
N SER A 106 1.56 7.05 10.95
CA SER A 106 1.40 7.99 12.07
C SER A 106 2.62 8.91 12.29
N GLN A 107 3.80 8.50 11.83
CA GLN A 107 5.05 9.25 11.97
C GLN A 107 5.27 10.30 10.86
N ILE A 108 4.35 10.40 9.90
CA ILE A 108 4.45 11.37 8.81
C ILE A 108 3.98 12.74 9.29
N THR A 109 4.79 13.76 9.03
CA THR A 109 4.41 15.17 9.18
C THR A 109 4.42 15.89 7.83
N SER A 110 3.80 17.07 7.74
CA SER A 110 3.76 17.88 6.51
C SER A 110 5.14 18.17 5.90
N ASP A 111 6.19 18.21 6.74
CA ASP A 111 7.57 18.50 6.32
C ASP A 111 8.33 17.24 5.86
N THR A 112 7.75 16.05 6.07
CA THR A 112 8.37 14.78 5.69
C THR A 112 7.98 14.29 4.32
N ILE A 113 6.84 14.71 3.78
CA ILE A 113 6.28 14.14 2.55
C ILE A 113 5.88 15.21 1.53
N GLU A 114 5.93 14.85 0.26
CA GLU A 114 5.14 15.54 -0.75
C GLU A 114 3.71 15.00 -0.65
N ALA A 115 2.83 15.79 -0.02
CA ALA A 115 1.42 15.49 0.26
C ALA A 115 0.71 14.72 -0.88
N GLU A 116 0.92 15.14 -2.13
CA GLU A 116 0.21 14.57 -3.26
C GLU A 116 0.70 13.15 -3.69
N LYS A 117 1.75 12.62 -3.06
CA LYS A 117 2.42 11.37 -3.46
C LYS A 117 2.46 10.33 -2.33
N VAL A 118 1.51 10.40 -1.42
CA VAL A 118 1.37 9.46 -0.31
C VAL A 118 -0.02 8.86 -0.33
N GLY A 119 -0.11 7.53 -0.17
CA GLY A 119 -1.39 6.88 0.04
C GLY A 119 -1.33 5.57 0.81
N CYS A 120 -2.41 5.22 1.50
CA CYS A 120 -2.48 3.97 2.27
C CYS A 120 -2.27 2.71 1.41
N PHE A 121 -2.53 2.76 0.10
CA PHE A 121 -2.39 1.63 -0.80
C PHE A 121 -1.27 1.88 -1.81
N ILE A 122 -1.36 2.99 -2.55
CA ILE A 122 -0.36 3.37 -3.55
C ILE A 122 0.15 4.79 -3.27
N GLY A 123 1.46 5.00 -3.30
CA GLY A 123 2.02 6.36 -3.16
C GLY A 123 1.71 7.22 -4.39
N GLN A 124 2.06 6.73 -5.58
CA GLN A 124 1.75 7.38 -6.85
C GLN A 124 1.43 6.36 -7.95
N SER A 125 0.41 6.66 -8.76
CA SER A 125 0.14 5.93 -10.01
C SER A 125 0.24 6.84 -11.24
N THR A 126 0.89 6.36 -12.30
CA THR A 126 1.00 7.07 -13.59
C THR A 126 0.45 6.26 -14.77
N ILE A 127 -0.39 5.25 -14.50
CA ILE A 127 -1.00 4.46 -15.57
C ILE A 127 -1.94 5.36 -16.37
N PRO A 128 -1.75 5.50 -17.70
CA PRO A 128 -2.70 6.24 -18.53
C PRO A 128 -4.03 5.50 -18.55
N ASN A 129 -5.13 6.18 -18.23
CA ASN A 129 -6.48 5.61 -18.28
C ASN A 129 -6.78 5.05 -19.69
N ARG A 130 -6.70 3.73 -19.85
CA ARG A 130 -7.06 3.00 -21.09
C ARG A 130 -8.40 2.28 -20.96
N GLY A 131 -9.29 2.71 -20.06
CA GLY A 131 -10.59 2.08 -19.85
C GLY A 131 -10.54 0.73 -19.11
N TYR A 132 -9.47 0.46 -18.36
CA TYR A 132 -9.34 -0.71 -17.49
C TYR A 132 -9.22 -0.25 -16.04
N ASN A 133 -9.93 -0.94 -15.14
CA ASN A 133 -9.74 -0.75 -13.70
C ASN A 133 -8.32 -1.18 -13.31
N ASP A 134 -7.46 -0.24 -12.91
CA ASP A 134 -6.05 -0.51 -12.60
C ASP A 134 -5.85 -1.10 -11.21
N VAL A 135 -6.79 -0.83 -10.30
CA VAL A 135 -6.85 -1.43 -8.96
C VAL A 135 -8.25 -2.00 -8.72
N VAL A 136 -8.36 -3.30 -8.48
CA VAL A 136 -9.66 -3.98 -8.36
C VAL A 136 -9.73 -4.81 -7.09
N GLY A 137 -10.86 -4.73 -6.37
CA GLY A 137 -11.14 -5.57 -5.20
C GLY A 137 -10.03 -5.50 -4.15
N SER A 138 -9.41 -4.34 -3.99
CA SER A 138 -8.24 -4.13 -3.15
C SER A 138 -8.55 -3.13 -2.05
N TYR A 139 -7.87 -3.26 -0.92
CA TYR A 139 -8.26 -2.54 0.29
C TYR A 139 -7.04 -2.03 1.03
N CYS A 140 -7.21 -0.92 1.74
CA CYS A 140 -6.20 -0.45 2.66
C CYS A 140 -6.80 -0.10 4.02
N VAL A 141 -5.97 -0.22 5.03
CA VAL A 141 -6.20 0.24 6.40
C VAL A 141 -4.95 0.99 6.84
N GLY A 142 -5.11 2.12 7.52
CA GLY A 142 -3.97 2.86 8.02
C GLY A 142 -4.27 4.31 8.37
N ASP A 143 -3.60 4.80 9.42
CA ASP A 143 -3.62 6.19 9.84
C ASP A 143 -2.82 7.04 8.85
N VAL A 144 -3.48 7.52 7.81
CA VAL A 144 -2.90 8.43 6.83
C VAL A 144 -2.93 9.86 7.41
N PRO A 145 -1.81 10.58 7.49
CA PRO A 145 -1.75 11.94 8.03
C PRO A 145 -2.51 12.95 7.15
N SER A 146 -2.89 14.08 7.75
CA SER A 146 -3.48 15.22 7.04
C SER A 146 -2.60 15.66 5.86
N GLY A 147 -3.18 15.67 4.65
CA GLY A 147 -2.51 16.02 3.39
C GLY A 147 -2.09 14.84 2.52
N ALA A 148 -2.14 13.60 3.02
CA ALA A 148 -1.95 12.40 2.21
C ALA A 148 -3.28 11.81 1.72
N TYR A 149 -3.24 10.89 0.76
CA TYR A 149 -4.43 10.34 0.11
C TYR A 149 -4.91 9.00 0.71
N ALA A 150 -6.22 8.85 0.85
CA ALA A 150 -6.86 7.68 1.44
C ALA A 150 -6.80 6.39 0.62
N PHE A 151 -6.23 6.38 -0.59
CA PHE A 151 -6.07 5.16 -1.38
C PHE A 151 -4.83 5.24 -2.25
N ALA A 152 -4.77 6.26 -3.11
CA ALA A 152 -3.59 6.52 -3.91
C ALA A 152 -3.30 8.01 -4.06
N GLY A 153 -2.01 8.40 -3.99
CA GLY A 153 -1.60 9.73 -4.42
C GLY A 153 -1.69 9.87 -5.94
N THR A 154 -2.45 10.86 -6.41
CA THR A 154 -2.62 11.06 -7.86
C THR A 154 -1.76 12.22 -8.33
N ASN A 155 -1.04 12.00 -9.44
CA ASN A 155 -0.32 13.06 -10.13
C ASN A 155 -1.33 13.80 -11.02
N ARG A 156 -1.44 15.11 -10.85
CA ARG A 156 -2.31 16.01 -11.62
C ARG A 156 -1.83 16.26 -13.06
N LEU A 157 -1.22 15.26 -13.72
CA LEU A 157 -0.84 15.31 -15.13
C LEU A 157 -1.96 14.70 -15.99
N GLY A 158 -3.09 15.41 -16.03
CA GLY A 158 -4.18 15.12 -16.97
C GLY A 158 -5.58 15.01 -16.36
N GLY A 159 -5.73 15.07 -15.03
CA GLY A 159 -7.06 15.14 -14.39
C GLY A 159 -7.91 13.86 -14.55
N HIS A 160 -7.34 12.67 -14.30
CA HIS A 160 -8.09 11.42 -14.46
C HIS A 160 -7.87 10.42 -13.32
N GLU A 161 -9.00 9.82 -12.92
CA GLU A 161 -9.30 9.07 -11.70
C GLU A 161 -8.83 7.60 -11.75
N LEU A 162 -8.51 7.02 -10.59
CA LEU A 162 -8.36 5.57 -10.48
C LEU A 162 -9.75 4.94 -10.47
N TYR A 163 -10.13 4.33 -11.60
CA TYR A 163 -11.32 3.49 -11.69
C TYR A 163 -11.09 2.20 -10.93
N GLY A 164 -11.59 2.16 -9.70
CA GLY A 164 -11.60 0.98 -8.86
C GLY A 164 -13.01 0.47 -8.67
N GLN A 165 -13.29 -0.77 -9.07
CA GLN A 165 -14.49 -1.45 -8.62
C GLN A 165 -14.18 -2.14 -7.29
N SER A 166 -15.05 -1.94 -6.30
CA SER A 166 -15.04 -2.65 -5.01
C SER A 166 -13.77 -2.46 -4.15
N ASN A 167 -13.13 -1.29 -4.22
CA ASN A 167 -12.04 -0.94 -3.30
C ASN A 167 -12.61 -0.31 -2.02
N LEU A 168 -11.96 -0.48 -0.87
CA LEU A 168 -12.37 0.12 0.42
C LEU A 168 -11.18 0.74 1.15
N TYR A 169 -11.46 1.74 1.98
CA TYR A 169 -10.50 2.38 2.86
C TYR A 169 -11.12 2.71 4.23
N ASP A 170 -10.26 2.90 5.24
CA ASP A 170 -10.67 3.26 6.60
C ASP A 170 -11.24 4.69 6.67
N SER A 171 -12.37 4.86 7.36
CA SER A 171 -13.06 6.14 7.52
C SER A 171 -12.29 7.19 8.33
N ASP A 172 -11.29 6.77 9.10
CA ASP A 172 -10.47 7.68 9.93
C ASP A 172 -9.36 8.39 9.12
N VAL A 173 -9.25 8.12 7.82
CA VAL A 173 -8.39 8.90 6.92
C VAL A 173 -8.99 10.30 6.67
N GLU A 174 -8.37 11.33 7.24
CA GLU A 174 -8.85 12.72 7.13
C GLU A 174 -8.82 13.25 5.68
N TRP A 175 -10.00 13.64 5.21
CA TRP A 175 -10.31 14.07 3.85
C TRP A 175 -9.97 15.57 3.64
N ASN A 176 -9.06 15.90 2.70
CA ASN A 176 -8.77 17.31 2.35
C ASN A 176 -8.73 17.64 0.84
N ASN A 177 -9.66 17.13 0.03
CA ASN A 177 -9.93 17.74 -1.28
C ASN A 177 -11.35 17.45 -1.81
N SER A 178 -11.98 18.41 -2.49
CA SER A 178 -13.41 18.46 -2.78
C SER A 178 -13.94 17.52 -3.88
N ASP A 179 -13.16 16.56 -4.40
CA ASP A 179 -13.59 15.65 -5.46
C ASP A 179 -13.12 14.20 -5.20
N PRO A 180 -14.01 13.18 -5.28
CA PRO A 180 -13.70 11.80 -4.92
C PRO A 180 -12.92 11.09 -6.04
N ILE A 181 -11.58 11.23 -6.05
CA ILE A 181 -10.72 10.81 -7.18
C ILE A 181 -10.12 9.39 -7.01
N ALA A 182 -10.51 8.65 -5.95
CA ALA A 182 -10.35 7.20 -5.87
C ALA A 182 -11.67 6.58 -5.41
N LEU A 183 -12.31 5.79 -6.26
CA LEU A 183 -13.56 5.09 -5.96
C LEU A 183 -13.30 3.95 -4.95
N GLY A 184 -13.06 4.32 -3.70
CA GLY A 184 -13.16 3.45 -2.54
C GLY A 184 -14.39 3.82 -1.72
N VAL A 185 -15.05 2.85 -1.11
CA VAL A 185 -16.12 3.14 -0.13
C VAL A 185 -15.47 3.26 1.25
N PRO A 186 -15.63 4.37 1.99
CA PRO A 186 -15.18 4.47 3.37
C PRO A 186 -15.98 3.47 4.20
N THR A 187 -15.30 2.53 4.84
CA THR A 187 -15.97 1.55 5.70
C THR A 187 -15.72 1.89 7.16
N GLY A 188 -16.68 2.53 7.81
CA GLY A 188 -16.80 2.49 9.28
C GLY A 188 -17.17 1.10 9.81
N VAL A 189 -16.74 0.03 9.13
CA VAL A 189 -17.37 -1.31 9.09
C VAL A 189 -16.36 -2.47 9.08
N PHE A 190 -15.04 -2.25 9.22
CA PHE A 190 -14.14 -3.41 9.44
C PHE A 190 -14.52 -4.23 10.69
N SER A 191 -15.33 -3.66 11.58
CA SER A 191 -15.94 -4.33 12.73
C SER A 191 -17.09 -5.31 12.42
N SER A 192 -17.53 -5.52 11.16
CA SER A 192 -18.58 -6.49 10.85
C SER A 192 -18.02 -7.82 10.29
N GLU A 193 -18.43 -8.94 10.92
CA GLU A 193 -18.05 -10.30 10.52
C GLU A 193 -18.41 -10.63 9.05
N ASP A 194 -19.44 -9.98 8.50
CA ASP A 194 -19.92 -10.19 7.13
C ASP A 194 -18.91 -9.74 6.06
N LEU A 195 -18.22 -8.61 6.26
CA LEU A 195 -17.22 -8.13 5.30
C LEU A 195 -15.97 -9.01 5.31
N LEU A 196 -15.60 -9.50 6.50
CA LEU A 196 -14.47 -10.38 6.74
C LEU A 196 -14.69 -11.77 6.10
N SER A 197 -15.91 -12.31 6.17
CA SER A 197 -16.28 -13.57 5.50
C SER A 197 -16.23 -13.50 3.96
N SER A 198 -16.38 -12.30 3.39
CA SER A 198 -16.22 -12.06 1.96
C SER A 198 -14.76 -11.93 1.52
N LEU A 199 -13.87 -11.61 2.47
CA LEU A 199 -12.42 -11.60 2.29
C LEU A 199 -11.88 -13.02 2.46
N ASP A 200 -12.32 -13.76 3.47
CA ASP A 200 -11.84 -15.08 3.95
C ASP A 200 -11.52 -16.16 2.88
N PRO A 201 -12.32 -16.40 1.81
CA PRO A 201 -12.08 -17.55 0.94
C PRO A 201 -10.85 -17.43 -0.01
N ILE A 202 -10.14 -16.30 -0.03
CA ILE A 202 -8.99 -16.06 -0.94
C ILE A 202 -7.63 -16.16 -0.22
N TRP A 203 -7.56 -16.25 1.13
CA TRP A 203 -6.33 -15.96 1.90
C TRP A 203 -5.57 -17.14 2.51
N TYR A 204 -5.65 -18.34 1.92
CA TYR A 204 -4.68 -19.41 2.24
C TYR A 204 -3.35 -19.18 1.52
N PHE A 205 -2.63 -18.11 1.88
CA PHE A 205 -1.42 -17.69 1.16
C PHE A 205 -0.22 -18.58 1.42
N LEU A 206 -0.07 -19.06 2.64
CA LEU A 206 1.04 -19.89 3.07
C LEU A 206 0.51 -20.74 4.21
N THR A 207 0.88 -22.01 4.30
CA THR A 207 0.50 -22.89 5.44
C THR A 207 0.91 -22.33 6.82
N HIS A 208 1.67 -21.24 6.85
CA HIS A 208 2.28 -20.60 8.00
C HIS A 208 1.63 -19.27 8.41
N LEU A 209 0.60 -18.76 7.72
CA LEU A 209 -0.05 -17.50 8.11
C LEU A 209 -1.57 -17.70 8.20
N THR A 210 -2.16 -17.31 9.33
CA THR A 210 -3.62 -17.16 9.46
C THR A 210 -4.02 -15.71 9.47
N TYR A 211 -5.18 -15.46 8.90
CA TYR A 211 -5.89 -14.21 9.03
C TYR A 211 -6.50 -14.09 10.43
N GLU A 212 -6.32 -12.94 11.08
CA GLU A 212 -7.00 -12.62 12.35
C GLU A 212 -7.48 -11.17 12.36
N VAL A 213 -8.55 -10.91 13.11
CA VAL A 213 -9.02 -9.57 13.39
C VAL A 213 -8.40 -9.12 14.71
N SER A 214 -7.64 -8.01 14.67
CA SER A 214 -7.08 -7.39 15.86
C SER A 214 -8.17 -6.88 16.81
N SER A 215 -7.80 -6.59 18.06
CA SER A 215 -8.74 -6.03 19.06
C SER A 215 -9.33 -4.67 18.66
N THR A 216 -8.74 -4.00 17.66
CA THR A 216 -9.23 -2.75 17.08
C THR A 216 -10.16 -2.98 15.87
N GLY A 217 -10.45 -4.23 15.52
CA GLY A 217 -11.36 -4.59 14.42
C GLY A 217 -10.68 -4.69 13.05
N TYR A 218 -9.36 -4.50 12.97
CA TYR A 218 -8.64 -4.51 11.69
C TYR A 218 -8.08 -5.89 11.34
N PRO A 219 -8.12 -6.28 10.05
CA PRO A 219 -7.41 -7.45 9.53
C PRO A 219 -5.93 -7.41 9.90
N THR A 220 -5.37 -8.54 10.30
CA THR A 220 -3.93 -8.71 10.56
C THR A 220 -3.49 -10.11 10.12
N LEU A 221 -2.19 -10.29 9.89
CA LEU A 221 -1.61 -11.61 9.69
C LEU A 221 -0.99 -12.11 10.99
N ARG A 222 -1.42 -13.29 11.44
CA ARG A 222 -0.75 -14.03 12.50
C ARG A 222 0.17 -15.07 11.90
N ASP A 223 1.39 -15.12 12.43
CA ASP A 223 2.32 -16.21 12.17
C ASP A 223 1.82 -17.48 12.86
N ASN A 224 1.52 -18.51 12.07
CA ASN A 224 1.29 -19.86 12.55
C ASN A 224 2.66 -20.42 12.94
N GLN A 225 3.16 -19.98 14.08
CA GLN A 225 4.31 -20.58 14.73
C GLN A 225 4.12 -22.10 14.75
N PHE A 226 5.17 -22.83 14.35
CA PHE A 226 5.27 -24.29 14.45
C PHE A 226 4.75 -24.78 15.81
N ASP A 227 3.68 -25.59 15.80
CA ASP A 227 3.48 -26.61 16.84
C ASP A 227 4.45 -27.77 16.60
#